data_AF-A0A416E064-F1
#
_entry.id   AF-A0A416E064-F1
#
_cell.length_a   1.000
_cell.length_b   1.000
_cell.length_c   1.000
_cell.angle_alpha   90.00
_cell.angle_beta   90.00
_cell.angle_gamma   90.00
#
_symmetry.space_group_name_H-M   'P 1'
#
loop_
_entity.id
_entity.type
_entity.pdbx_description
1 polymer ?
#
loop_
_entity_poly.entity_id
_entity_poly.type
_entity_poly.pdbx_seq_one_letter_code
_entity_poly.pdbx_strand_id
1 'polypeptide(L)'
;MKFIIYIKERTGLFLMLMVIGVILSYSGTEHASAQNVYVDDQGFYYTENTDGTFNVAAYQGEGGSVTIPERLNDGQVVSILDGVFYKNSTITNIYIPDTITTIGIDAFGYCTKLKSVRLPQKLTAIPMECFVYCSSLTKITLPSSCSQIGYNAFSACKNLYQVNVTKNVKSITSSSFTDCNKKRLTIVAPKNSYAVKYAKKYSIMTTTSKATKLSNKSKSMIAKEKFQLYLYNPSKSIKWKSNHSSIASVNSSGKITAKKNGKVTITAICNGKSYSCKITVKAKTNSSTLRVIYKQYVKPGMSDYEKVVAAHKWLIQNVKYDKRLYTTGTVPYVSHTAKGAFKYGVAVCDGYSKAFMTIMEHYNIPCMMVTGGQHAWNLVKIKNKWYHVDCTYDDPIVNWSFNNTHVYKTYFLKTDAYMAKDHTWLKKYFPKAKSTSVDKNYRTK
;
A
#
# COMPACT_ATOMS: atom_id res chain seq x y z
N MET A 1 37.81 7.89 -48.15
CA MET A 1 37.01 8.06 -49.38
C MET A 1 35.79 8.90 -49.01
N LYS A 2 35.79 10.20 -49.35
CA LYS A 2 34.69 11.13 -49.02
C LYS A 2 33.53 10.87 -49.98
N PHE A 3 32.42 10.30 -49.51
CA PHE A 3 31.19 10.26 -50.28
C PHE A 3 30.45 11.59 -50.12
N ILE A 4 30.56 12.44 -51.15
CA ILE A 4 29.63 13.55 -51.37
C ILE A 4 28.33 12.92 -51.86
N ILE A 5 27.31 12.88 -51.01
CA ILE A 5 25.99 12.38 -51.37
C ILE A 5 25.29 13.45 -52.22
N TYR A 6 25.02 13.10 -53.47
CA TYR A 6 24.22 13.89 -54.41
C TYR A 6 22.74 13.76 -54.00
N ILE A 7 22.16 14.80 -53.40
CA ILE A 7 20.74 14.82 -53.02
C ILE A 7 19.91 15.09 -54.28
N LYS A 8 19.26 14.05 -54.78
CA LYS A 8 18.23 14.15 -55.83
C LYS A 8 16.89 14.36 -55.12
N GLU A 9 16.26 15.50 -55.39
CA GLU A 9 14.93 15.98 -54.95
C GLU A 9 14.92 17.16 -53.94
N ARG A 10 14.16 18.21 -54.30
CA ARG A 10 13.92 19.45 -53.53
C ARG A 10 13.36 19.20 -52.11
N THR A 11 12.82 18.02 -51.85
CA THR A 11 12.32 17.57 -50.54
C THR A 11 13.45 17.34 -49.53
N GLY A 12 14.61 16.80 -49.94
CA GLY A 12 15.74 16.52 -49.05
C GLY A 12 16.43 17.77 -48.50
N LEU A 13 16.51 18.84 -49.29
CA LEU A 13 17.09 20.12 -48.87
C LEU A 13 16.19 20.85 -47.84
N PHE A 14 14.87 20.76 -48.02
CA PHE A 14 13.88 21.31 -47.07
C PHE A 14 13.88 20.55 -45.74
N LEU A 15 14.11 19.23 -45.78
CA LEU A 15 14.22 18.37 -44.60
C LEU A 15 15.52 18.57 -43.81
N MET A 16 16.65 18.79 -44.48
CA MET A 16 17.91 19.15 -43.80
C MET A 16 17.79 20.50 -43.07
N LEU A 17 17.10 21.48 -43.67
CA LEU A 17 16.80 22.75 -43.01
C LEU A 17 15.84 22.61 -41.82
N MET A 18 14.91 21.65 -41.84
CA MET A 18 14.09 21.34 -40.66
C MET A 18 14.90 20.63 -39.56
N VAL A 19 15.80 19.71 -39.88
CA VAL A 19 16.67 19.07 -38.89
C VAL A 19 17.60 20.10 -38.25
N ILE A 20 18.19 21.00 -39.06
CA ILE A 20 18.97 22.14 -38.56
C ILE A 20 18.07 23.09 -37.74
N GLY A 21 16.84 23.36 -38.17
CA GLY A 21 15.87 24.19 -37.45
C GLY A 21 15.40 23.60 -36.12
N VAL A 22 15.25 22.28 -36.03
CA VAL A 22 14.94 21.55 -34.78
C VAL A 22 16.15 21.57 -33.85
N ILE A 23 17.36 21.33 -34.37
CA ILE A 23 18.62 21.46 -33.62
C ILE A 23 18.76 22.90 -33.06
N LEU A 24 18.49 23.93 -33.89
CA LEU A 24 18.56 25.35 -33.52
C LEU A 24 17.47 25.78 -32.53
N SER A 25 16.26 25.20 -32.62
CA SER A 25 15.14 25.57 -31.74
C SER A 25 15.29 25.08 -30.30
N TYR A 26 16.14 24.06 -30.07
CA TYR A 26 16.43 23.52 -28.74
C TYR A 26 17.72 24.07 -28.12
N SER A 27 18.70 24.49 -28.94
CA SER A 27 19.88 25.22 -28.46
C SER A 27 19.58 26.73 -28.41
N GLY A 28 19.23 27.26 -27.24
CA GLY A 28 19.07 28.70 -27.01
C GLY A 28 20.37 29.52 -27.09
N THR A 29 21.20 29.27 -28.09
CA THR A 29 22.48 29.93 -28.34
C THR A 29 22.63 30.17 -29.83
N GLU A 30 22.56 31.44 -30.24
CA GLU A 30 23.02 31.94 -31.53
C GLU A 30 24.52 31.66 -31.64
N HIS A 31 24.91 30.50 -32.17
CA HIS A 31 26.23 30.15 -32.75
C HIS A 31 26.29 28.62 -32.96
N ALA A 32 25.44 28.07 -33.82
CA ALA A 32 25.60 26.69 -34.25
C ALA A 32 26.50 26.67 -35.50
N SER A 33 27.78 26.35 -35.32
CA SER A 33 28.62 25.89 -36.44
C SER A 33 27.96 24.65 -37.05
N ALA A 34 27.86 24.58 -38.38
CA ALA A 34 27.26 23.45 -39.09
C ALA A 34 27.86 22.11 -38.60
N GLN A 35 27.09 21.37 -37.79
CA GLN A 35 27.45 20.01 -37.40
C GLN A 35 27.25 19.10 -38.62
N ASN A 36 28.24 18.24 -38.91
CA ASN A 36 28.08 17.20 -39.90
C ASN A 36 26.93 16.28 -39.46
N VAL A 37 25.93 16.12 -40.35
CA VAL A 37 24.82 15.20 -40.15
C VAL A 37 25.05 13.96 -41.01
N TYR A 38 25.06 12.80 -40.37
CA TYR A 38 25.20 11.51 -41.02
C TYR A 38 23.86 10.78 -40.99
N VAL A 39 23.58 9.97 -42.00
CA VAL A 39 22.33 9.20 -42.11
C VAL A 39 22.68 7.77 -42.48
N ASP A 40 22.06 6.81 -41.80
CA ASP A 40 22.16 5.39 -42.16
C ASP A 40 20.95 4.90 -42.97
N ASP A 41 21.05 3.66 -43.47
CA ASP A 41 20.00 3.00 -44.25
C ASP A 41 18.77 2.60 -43.42
N GLN A 42 18.85 2.64 -42.09
CA GLN A 42 17.75 2.36 -41.17
C GLN A 42 16.96 3.63 -40.79
N GLY A 43 17.35 4.79 -41.33
CA GLY A 43 16.70 6.08 -41.10
C GLY A 43 17.12 6.75 -39.80
N PHE A 44 18.27 6.40 -39.23
CA PHE A 44 18.88 7.16 -38.14
C PHE A 44 19.70 8.33 -38.67
N TYR A 45 19.60 9.45 -37.96
CA TYR A 45 20.41 10.65 -38.18
C TYR A 45 21.35 10.82 -37.01
N TYR A 46 22.59 11.22 -37.29
CA TYR A 46 23.64 11.34 -36.30
C TYR A 46 24.37 12.69 -36.37
N THR A 47 24.80 13.17 -35.20
CA THR A 47 25.83 14.22 -35.09
C THR A 47 27.12 13.62 -34.58
N GLU A 48 28.25 14.17 -35.04
CA GLU A 48 29.59 13.76 -34.63
C GLU A 48 30.13 14.67 -33.51
N ASN A 49 30.71 14.07 -32.49
CA ASN A 49 31.41 14.75 -31.40
C ASN A 49 32.86 15.02 -31.80
N THR A 50 33.52 15.94 -31.10
CA THR A 50 34.92 16.30 -31.36
C THR A 50 35.92 15.16 -31.14
N ASP A 51 35.54 14.13 -30.38
CA ASP A 51 36.32 12.93 -30.12
C ASP A 51 36.08 11.79 -31.14
N GLY A 52 35.30 12.05 -32.20
CA GLY A 52 34.95 11.08 -33.23
C GLY A 52 33.87 10.07 -32.82
N THR A 53 33.19 10.27 -31.69
CA THR A 53 31.98 9.51 -31.32
C THR A 53 30.73 10.15 -31.91
N PHE A 54 29.61 9.41 -31.92
CA PHE A 54 28.36 9.83 -32.55
C PHE A 54 27.19 9.86 -31.57
N ASN A 55 26.28 10.81 -31.77
CA ASN A 55 25.00 10.90 -31.08
C ASN A 55 23.87 10.61 -32.05
N VAL A 56 22.88 9.82 -31.64
CA VAL A 56 21.63 9.71 -32.40
C VAL A 56 20.86 11.02 -32.24
N ALA A 57 20.60 11.71 -33.35
CA ALA A 57 19.98 13.03 -33.40
C ALA A 57 18.52 13.01 -33.89
N ALA A 58 18.15 12.04 -34.72
CA ALA A 58 16.76 11.81 -35.12
C ALA A 58 16.55 10.37 -35.62
N TYR A 59 15.29 9.94 -35.70
CA TYR A 59 14.91 8.68 -36.32
C TYR A 59 13.67 8.86 -37.23
N GLN A 60 13.83 8.56 -38.52
CA GLN A 60 12.77 8.59 -39.54
C GLN A 60 12.61 7.25 -40.26
N GLY A 61 13.16 6.16 -39.70
CA GLY A 61 12.97 4.82 -40.26
C GLY A 61 11.54 4.30 -40.14
N GLU A 62 11.30 3.14 -40.75
CA GLU A 62 9.97 2.51 -40.84
C GLU A 62 9.34 2.13 -39.48
N GLY A 63 10.16 2.04 -38.42
CA GLY A 63 9.74 1.68 -37.07
C GLY A 63 9.77 0.17 -36.82
N GLY A 64 8.74 -0.36 -36.15
CA GLY A 64 8.70 -1.77 -35.78
C GLY A 64 9.68 -2.11 -34.65
N SER A 65 10.62 -3.02 -34.90
CA SER A 65 11.62 -3.44 -33.91
C SER A 65 12.97 -2.83 -34.29
N VAL A 66 13.37 -1.78 -33.59
CA VAL A 66 14.49 -0.93 -33.95
C VAL A 66 15.71 -1.25 -33.10
N THR A 67 16.88 -1.37 -33.71
CA THR A 67 18.16 -1.54 -33.02
C THR A 67 19.05 -0.37 -33.36
N ILE A 68 19.50 0.39 -32.36
CA ILE A 68 20.47 1.46 -32.60
C ILE A 68 21.84 0.81 -32.87
N PRO A 69 22.53 1.16 -33.97
CA PRO A 69 23.88 0.68 -34.24
C PRO A 69 24.87 1.06 -33.12
N GLU A 70 25.80 0.17 -32.80
CA GLU A 70 26.89 0.44 -31.84
C GLU A 70 27.93 1.42 -32.40
N ARG A 71 28.04 1.47 -33.72
CA ARG A 71 29.05 2.22 -34.46
C ARG A 71 28.44 2.83 -35.71
N LEU A 72 28.99 3.96 -36.10
CA LEU A 72 28.81 4.56 -37.42
C LEU A 72 30.20 4.83 -37.98
N ASN A 73 30.52 4.26 -39.14
CA ASN A 73 31.90 4.21 -39.64
C ASN A 73 32.85 3.65 -38.54
N ASP A 74 33.92 4.40 -38.23
CA ASP A 74 34.92 4.04 -37.21
C ASP A 74 34.64 4.62 -35.81
N GLY A 75 33.54 5.35 -35.62
CA GLY A 75 33.18 5.94 -34.32
C GLY A 75 32.10 5.16 -33.58
N GLN A 76 32.11 5.23 -32.25
CA GLN A 76 31.07 4.64 -31.40
C GLN A 76 29.84 5.55 -31.32
N VAL A 77 28.65 4.96 -31.31
CA VAL A 77 27.41 5.68 -30.98
C VAL A 77 27.23 5.68 -29.46
N VAL A 78 27.31 6.86 -28.84
CA VAL A 78 27.47 7.01 -27.38
C VAL A 78 26.29 7.70 -26.70
N SER A 79 25.42 8.38 -27.43
CA SER A 79 24.24 9.03 -26.84
C SER A 79 23.01 9.03 -27.75
N ILE A 80 21.84 9.20 -27.14
CA ILE A 80 20.59 9.56 -27.80
C ILE A 80 20.25 10.97 -27.35
N LEU A 81 20.11 11.91 -28.28
CA LEU A 81 19.76 13.30 -27.97
C LEU A 81 18.30 13.44 -27.51
N ASP A 82 17.95 14.66 -27.11
CA ASP A 82 16.60 14.99 -26.66
C ASP A 82 15.58 14.75 -27.77
N GLY A 83 14.44 14.19 -27.41
CA GLY A 83 13.29 14.03 -28.31
C GLY A 83 13.50 13.17 -29.57
N VAL A 84 14.58 12.40 -29.70
CA VAL A 84 14.92 11.63 -30.92
C VAL A 84 13.78 10.76 -31.45
N PHE A 85 13.01 10.13 -30.58
CA PHE A 85 11.82 9.34 -30.93
C PHE A 85 10.52 9.97 -30.43
N TYR A 86 10.51 11.26 -30.08
CA TYR A 86 9.33 11.92 -29.55
C TYR A 86 8.14 11.80 -30.52
N LYS A 87 6.98 11.38 -30.00
CA LYS A 87 5.75 11.07 -30.76
C LYS A 87 5.91 10.01 -31.86
N ASN A 88 6.99 9.23 -31.87
CA ASN A 88 7.13 8.17 -32.84
C ASN A 88 6.01 7.12 -32.65
N SER A 89 5.18 6.97 -33.68
CA SER A 89 3.98 6.13 -33.65
C SER A 89 4.17 4.78 -34.37
N THR A 90 5.38 4.47 -34.82
CA THR A 90 5.71 3.26 -35.59
C THR A 90 6.59 2.30 -34.80
N ILE A 91 7.45 2.78 -33.90
CA ILE A 91 8.28 1.91 -33.06
C ILE A 91 7.46 1.10 -32.07
N THR A 92 7.79 -0.18 -31.96
CA THR A 92 7.17 -1.14 -31.04
C THR A 92 8.17 -1.73 -30.07
N ASN A 93 9.43 -1.87 -30.44
CA ASN A 93 10.53 -2.29 -29.57
C ASN A 93 11.77 -1.48 -29.92
N ILE A 94 12.59 -1.17 -28.92
CA ILE A 94 13.91 -0.58 -29.16
C ILE A 94 15.01 -1.28 -28.36
N TYR A 95 16.12 -1.56 -29.04
CA TYR A 95 17.34 -2.09 -28.49
C TYR A 95 18.41 -1.00 -28.48
N ILE A 96 18.77 -0.52 -27.29
CA ILE A 96 19.79 0.52 -27.10
C ILE A 96 21.11 -0.17 -26.72
N PRO A 97 22.18 -0.08 -27.53
CA PRO A 97 23.47 -0.71 -27.28
C PRO A 97 24.17 -0.20 -26.03
N ASP A 98 25.05 -1.02 -25.44
CA ASP A 98 25.78 -0.67 -24.20
C ASP A 98 26.90 0.38 -24.42
N THR A 99 27.18 0.74 -25.68
CA THR A 99 27.98 1.92 -26.05
C THR A 99 27.30 3.22 -25.64
N ILE A 100 25.96 3.25 -25.59
CA ILE A 100 25.20 4.42 -25.17
C ILE A 100 25.27 4.61 -23.66
N THR A 101 25.73 5.79 -23.24
CA THR A 101 25.87 6.18 -21.83
C THR A 101 24.83 7.21 -21.41
N THR A 102 24.29 7.98 -22.36
CA THR A 102 23.35 9.08 -22.12
C THR A 102 22.12 8.96 -23.03
N ILE A 103 20.95 9.21 -22.44
CA ILE A 103 19.67 9.36 -23.15
C ILE A 103 19.15 10.75 -22.83
N GLY A 104 18.62 11.45 -23.82
CA GLY A 104 18.07 12.79 -23.70
C GLY A 104 16.70 12.85 -23.02
N ILE A 105 16.31 14.08 -22.68
CA ILE A 105 14.97 14.44 -22.22
C ILE A 105 13.97 14.08 -23.31
N ASP A 106 12.81 13.54 -22.92
CA ASP A 106 11.71 13.21 -23.85
C ASP A 106 12.07 12.24 -24.98
N ALA A 107 13.22 11.55 -24.92
CA ALA A 107 13.74 10.74 -26.02
C ALA A 107 12.72 9.74 -26.59
N PHE A 108 11.83 9.18 -25.76
CA PHE A 108 10.74 8.29 -26.17
C PHE A 108 9.36 8.82 -25.77
N GLY A 109 9.23 10.10 -25.45
CA GLY A 109 7.97 10.71 -25.07
C GLY A 109 6.90 10.47 -26.15
N TYR A 110 5.67 10.15 -25.74
CA TYR A 110 4.53 9.90 -26.62
C TYR A 110 4.70 8.75 -27.63
N CYS A 111 5.66 7.83 -27.43
CA CYS A 111 5.77 6.60 -28.22
C CYS A 111 4.67 5.59 -27.88
N THR A 112 3.43 5.85 -28.31
CA THR A 112 2.23 5.14 -27.85
C THR A 112 2.21 3.64 -28.19
N LYS A 113 2.92 3.21 -29.24
CA LYS A 113 3.06 1.80 -29.64
C LYS A 113 4.27 1.07 -29.05
N LEU A 114 5.16 1.78 -28.35
CA LEU A 114 6.37 1.20 -27.75
C LEU A 114 6.00 0.22 -26.63
N LYS A 115 6.29 -1.06 -26.83
CA LYS A 115 5.96 -2.17 -25.92
C LYS A 115 7.12 -2.56 -25.01
N SER A 116 8.36 -2.48 -25.53
CA SER A 116 9.57 -2.87 -24.82
C SER A 116 10.79 -2.02 -25.20
N VAL A 117 11.68 -1.84 -24.22
CA VAL A 117 12.92 -1.07 -24.33
C VAL A 117 14.01 -1.84 -23.61
N ARG A 118 15.13 -2.13 -24.30
CA ARG A 118 16.37 -2.56 -23.66
C ARG A 118 17.20 -1.32 -23.35
N LEU A 119 17.34 -0.99 -22.07
CA LEU A 119 18.23 0.08 -21.62
C LEU A 119 19.71 -0.39 -21.61
N PRO A 120 20.67 0.52 -21.84
CA PRO A 120 22.08 0.17 -21.83
C PRO A 120 22.63 0.06 -20.41
N GLN A 121 23.61 -0.82 -20.19
CA GLN A 121 24.10 -1.15 -18.84
C GLN A 121 24.82 -0.02 -18.11
N LYS A 122 25.30 1.00 -18.83
CA LYS A 122 26.04 2.15 -18.27
C LYS A 122 25.15 3.36 -17.96
N LEU A 123 23.85 3.32 -18.30
CA LEU A 123 22.94 4.45 -18.11
C LEU A 123 22.79 4.80 -16.62
N THR A 124 23.06 6.05 -16.25
CA THR A 124 23.06 6.49 -14.85
C THR A 124 21.71 7.05 -14.39
N ALA A 125 20.86 7.52 -15.32
CA ALA A 125 19.56 8.08 -15.00
C ALA A 125 18.52 7.78 -16.07
N ILE A 126 17.25 7.75 -15.66
CA ILE A 126 16.12 7.92 -16.59
C ILE A 126 15.78 9.42 -16.61
N PRO A 127 15.95 10.12 -17.75
CA PRO A 127 15.73 11.56 -17.85
C PRO A 127 14.29 12.00 -17.60
N MET A 128 14.10 13.32 -17.57
CA MET A 128 12.77 13.93 -17.57
C MET A 128 11.97 13.48 -18.79
N GLU A 129 10.72 13.07 -18.55
CA GLU A 129 9.72 12.71 -19.56
C GLU A 129 10.14 11.63 -20.58
N CYS A 130 11.25 10.93 -20.31
CA CYS A 130 11.86 9.97 -21.23
C CYS A 130 10.89 8.95 -21.82
N PHE A 131 9.91 8.46 -21.05
CA PHE A 131 8.83 7.56 -21.50
C PHE A 131 7.43 8.10 -21.18
N VAL A 132 7.25 9.42 -21.11
CA VAL A 132 5.92 10.03 -20.88
C VAL A 132 4.95 9.53 -21.96
N TYR A 133 3.72 9.17 -21.60
CA TYR A 133 2.69 8.68 -22.54
C TYR A 133 3.03 7.42 -23.39
N CYS A 134 4.06 6.66 -23.02
CA CYS A 134 4.34 5.32 -23.58
C CYS A 134 3.30 4.28 -23.13
N SER A 135 2.05 4.44 -23.57
CA SER A 135 0.89 3.72 -23.05
C SER A 135 0.90 2.22 -23.31
N SER A 136 1.67 1.74 -24.29
CA SER A 136 1.88 0.31 -24.58
C SER A 136 3.04 -0.31 -23.81
N LEU A 137 3.89 0.48 -23.14
CA LEU A 137 5.06 -0.02 -22.42
C LEU A 137 4.58 -0.87 -21.25
N THR A 138 5.00 -2.13 -21.20
CA THR A 138 4.45 -3.09 -20.23
C THR A 138 5.38 -3.33 -19.04
N LYS A 139 6.68 -3.34 -19.29
CA LYS A 139 7.72 -3.61 -18.30
C LYS A 139 9.00 -2.89 -18.69
N ILE A 140 9.74 -2.41 -17.69
CA ILE A 140 11.09 -1.89 -17.88
C ILE A 140 12.03 -2.41 -16.78
N THR A 141 13.29 -2.62 -17.14
CA THR A 141 14.35 -3.02 -16.19
C THR A 141 15.41 -1.94 -16.19
N LEU A 142 15.59 -1.27 -15.05
CA LEU A 142 16.65 -0.29 -14.90
C LEU A 142 18.01 -0.99 -14.77
N PRO A 143 19.07 -0.48 -15.43
CA PRO A 143 20.41 -1.02 -15.30
C PRO A 143 20.96 -0.81 -13.88
N SER A 144 21.98 -1.59 -13.50
CA SER A 144 22.58 -1.48 -12.18
C SER A 144 23.24 -0.13 -11.90
N SER A 145 23.72 0.57 -12.94
CA SER A 145 24.27 1.92 -12.85
C SER A 145 23.23 3.00 -12.54
N CYS A 146 21.94 2.74 -12.75
CA CYS A 146 20.89 3.76 -12.62
C CYS A 146 20.74 4.20 -11.16
N SER A 147 20.92 5.50 -10.91
CA SER A 147 20.81 6.15 -9.60
C SER A 147 19.59 7.08 -9.49
N GLN A 148 19.01 7.51 -10.61
CA GLN A 148 17.92 8.50 -10.64
C GLN A 148 16.82 8.17 -11.65
N ILE A 149 15.57 8.47 -11.28
CA ILE A 149 14.41 8.50 -12.18
C ILE A 149 13.82 9.92 -12.16
N GLY A 150 13.83 10.59 -13.32
CA GLY A 150 13.49 11.99 -13.51
C GLY A 150 11.99 12.32 -13.39
N TYR A 151 11.69 13.61 -13.57
CA TYR A 151 10.34 14.16 -13.56
C TYR A 151 9.51 13.53 -14.68
N ASN A 152 8.29 13.08 -14.38
CA ASN A 152 7.36 12.48 -15.35
C ASN A 152 7.91 11.30 -16.19
N ALA A 153 9.05 10.71 -15.81
CA ALA A 153 9.78 9.74 -16.64
C ALA A 153 8.94 8.57 -17.17
N PHE A 154 7.93 8.11 -16.43
CA PHE A 154 6.96 7.09 -16.83
C PHE A 154 5.52 7.56 -16.67
N SER A 155 5.27 8.87 -16.67
CA SER A 155 3.92 9.42 -16.52
C SER A 155 3.02 8.93 -17.65
N ALA A 156 1.75 8.64 -17.34
CA ALA A 156 0.75 8.11 -18.28
C ALA A 156 1.12 6.78 -19.00
N CYS A 157 2.10 6.02 -18.49
CA CYS A 157 2.38 4.64 -18.94
C CYS A 157 1.29 3.65 -18.47
N LYS A 158 0.09 3.71 -19.06
CA LYS A 158 -1.13 3.01 -18.58
C LYS A 158 -1.03 1.47 -18.50
N ASN A 159 -0.18 0.84 -19.33
CA ASN A 159 0.01 -0.61 -19.31
C ASN A 159 1.25 -1.09 -18.55
N LEU A 160 2.05 -0.18 -17.99
CA LEU A 160 3.25 -0.51 -17.24
C LEU A 160 2.85 -1.22 -15.95
N TYR A 161 3.16 -2.51 -15.87
CA TYR A 161 2.81 -3.37 -14.74
C TYR A 161 4.02 -3.76 -13.89
N GLN A 162 5.24 -3.66 -14.42
CA GLN A 162 6.46 -4.01 -13.69
C GLN A 162 7.61 -3.04 -13.99
N VAL A 163 8.23 -2.52 -12.94
CA VAL A 163 9.49 -1.75 -13.02
C VAL A 163 10.50 -2.43 -12.12
N ASN A 164 11.59 -2.94 -12.69
CA ASN A 164 12.67 -3.53 -11.91
C ASN A 164 13.68 -2.44 -11.55
N VAL A 165 13.84 -2.19 -10.25
CA VAL A 165 14.69 -1.14 -9.70
C VAL A 165 15.76 -1.76 -8.83
N THR A 166 17.01 -1.30 -8.98
CA THR A 166 18.15 -1.79 -8.21
C THR A 166 18.31 -1.04 -6.88
N LYS A 167 19.25 -1.48 -6.02
CA LYS A 167 19.57 -0.78 -4.75
C LYS A 167 20.23 0.60 -4.96
N ASN A 168 20.69 0.87 -6.18
CA ASN A 168 21.50 2.04 -6.50
C ASN A 168 20.64 3.28 -6.76
N VAL A 169 19.35 3.12 -7.11
CA VAL A 169 18.43 4.25 -7.22
C VAL A 169 18.29 4.97 -5.88
N LYS A 170 18.68 6.25 -5.86
CA LYS A 170 18.64 7.17 -4.71
C LYS A 170 17.57 8.24 -4.84
N SER A 171 17.08 8.51 -6.04
CA SER A 171 16.07 9.52 -6.31
C SER A 171 15.02 9.04 -7.30
N ILE A 172 13.75 9.28 -6.97
CA ILE A 172 12.59 9.06 -7.84
C ILE A 172 11.66 10.26 -7.59
N THR A 173 11.38 11.04 -8.62
CA THR A 173 10.51 12.22 -8.47
C THR A 173 9.06 11.82 -8.17
N SER A 174 8.31 12.71 -7.51
CA SER A 174 6.92 12.45 -7.12
C SER A 174 6.02 12.13 -8.31
N SER A 175 6.32 12.68 -9.49
CA SER A 175 5.54 12.55 -10.70
C SER A 175 5.97 11.41 -11.63
N SER A 176 7.08 10.70 -11.34
CA SER A 176 7.63 9.67 -12.23
C SER A 176 6.60 8.62 -12.68
N PHE A 177 5.59 8.30 -11.87
CA PHE A 177 4.55 7.32 -12.16
C PHE A 177 3.13 7.91 -12.04
N THR A 178 2.97 9.21 -12.29
CA THR A 178 1.64 9.84 -12.40
C THR A 178 0.83 9.16 -13.52
N ASP A 179 -0.48 9.02 -13.34
CA ASP A 179 -1.41 8.39 -14.30
C ASP A 179 -1.09 6.95 -14.75
N CYS A 180 -0.14 6.29 -14.08
CA CYS A 180 0.05 4.85 -14.19
C CYS A 180 -1.09 4.09 -13.50
N ASN A 181 -1.40 2.88 -13.99
CA ASN A 181 -2.38 2.02 -13.36
C ASN A 181 -1.84 1.37 -12.08
N LYS A 182 -1.98 2.06 -10.94
CA LYS A 182 -1.49 1.61 -9.62
C LYS A 182 -2.10 0.28 -9.13
N LYS A 183 -3.22 -0.18 -9.72
CA LYS A 183 -3.80 -1.50 -9.42
C LYS A 183 -3.01 -2.65 -10.08
N ARG A 184 -2.17 -2.35 -11.06
CA ARG A 184 -1.32 -3.32 -11.78
C ARG A 184 0.17 -3.06 -11.54
N LEU A 185 0.59 -1.79 -11.50
CA LEU A 185 1.99 -1.41 -11.36
C LEU A 185 2.62 -1.99 -10.09
N THR A 186 3.69 -2.74 -10.29
CA THR A 186 4.54 -3.29 -9.24
C THR A 186 5.98 -2.81 -9.42
N ILE A 187 6.55 -2.19 -8.38
CA ILE A 187 7.98 -1.90 -8.30
C ILE A 187 8.68 -3.11 -7.69
N VAL A 188 9.54 -3.76 -8.47
CA VAL A 188 10.37 -4.88 -8.00
C VAL A 188 11.70 -4.32 -7.54
N ALA A 189 11.93 -4.30 -6.23
CA ALA A 189 13.10 -3.67 -5.63
C ALA A 189 13.58 -4.41 -4.37
N PRO A 190 14.87 -4.29 -4.00
CA PRO A 190 15.38 -4.81 -2.74
C PRO A 190 14.62 -4.27 -1.53
N LYS A 191 14.46 -5.10 -0.49
CA LYS A 191 13.85 -4.68 0.78
C LYS A 191 14.57 -3.44 1.31
N ASN A 192 13.82 -2.52 1.92
CA ASN A 192 14.31 -1.28 2.55
C ASN A 192 15.01 -0.27 1.60
N SER A 193 15.02 -0.52 0.28
CA SER A 193 15.57 0.41 -0.71
C SER A 193 14.77 1.71 -0.81
N TYR A 194 15.37 2.75 -1.40
CA TYR A 194 14.69 4.02 -1.67
C TYR A 194 13.40 3.79 -2.48
N ALA A 195 13.46 2.94 -3.51
CA ALA A 195 12.31 2.60 -4.34
C ALA A 195 11.14 1.99 -3.54
N VAL A 196 11.41 1.18 -2.51
CA VAL A 196 10.36 0.64 -1.62
C VAL A 196 9.75 1.76 -0.77
N LYS A 197 10.56 2.70 -0.25
CA LYS A 197 10.06 3.86 0.50
C LYS A 197 9.17 4.76 -0.37
N TYR A 198 9.63 5.05 -1.58
CA TYR A 198 8.88 5.79 -2.59
C TYR A 198 7.53 5.12 -2.90
N ALA A 199 7.56 3.83 -3.24
CA ALA A 199 6.35 3.10 -3.62
C ALA A 199 5.31 3.07 -2.49
N LYS A 200 5.77 2.93 -1.23
CA LYS A 200 4.89 3.03 -0.05
C LYS A 200 4.25 4.42 0.06
N LYS A 201 5.03 5.50 -0.13
CA LYS A 201 4.53 6.89 -0.08
C LYS A 201 3.43 7.13 -1.12
N TYR A 202 3.54 6.56 -2.31
CA TYR A 202 2.61 6.78 -3.43
C TYR A 202 1.59 5.66 -3.67
N SER A 203 1.46 4.71 -2.72
CA SER A 203 0.54 3.57 -2.78
C SER A 203 0.72 2.68 -4.01
N ILE A 204 1.97 2.41 -4.38
CA ILE A 204 2.36 1.49 -5.46
C ILE A 204 2.76 0.14 -4.84
N MET A 205 2.36 -0.98 -5.45
CA MET A 205 2.71 -2.31 -4.96
C MET A 205 4.22 -2.55 -5.08
N THR A 206 4.80 -3.27 -4.11
CA THR A 206 6.22 -3.67 -4.16
C THR A 206 6.42 -5.13 -3.86
N THR A 207 7.48 -5.70 -4.44
CA THR A 207 7.93 -7.06 -4.14
C THR A 207 9.42 -7.20 -4.43
N THR A 208 10.05 -8.27 -3.98
CA THR A 208 11.44 -8.63 -4.33
C THR A 208 11.53 -9.59 -5.51
N SER A 209 10.39 -10.13 -5.98
CA SER A 209 10.36 -11.14 -7.03
C SER A 209 9.89 -10.57 -8.35
N LYS A 210 10.60 -10.91 -9.43
CA LYS A 210 10.19 -10.58 -10.80
C LYS A 210 8.99 -11.40 -11.28
N ALA A 211 8.69 -12.53 -10.62
CA ALA A 211 7.62 -13.44 -11.03
C ALA A 211 6.24 -12.92 -10.61
N THR A 212 5.21 -13.24 -11.41
CA THR A 212 3.81 -13.01 -11.03
C THR A 212 3.45 -13.94 -9.88
N LYS A 213 3.06 -13.37 -8.73
CA LYS A 213 2.75 -14.15 -7.52
C LYS A 213 1.78 -13.43 -6.60
N LEU A 214 1.04 -14.19 -5.81
CA LEU A 214 0.19 -13.63 -4.76
C LEU A 214 1.01 -13.12 -3.56
N SER A 215 0.48 -12.11 -2.87
CA SER A 215 1.07 -11.63 -1.61
C SER A 215 1.04 -12.68 -0.50
N ASN A 216 0.10 -13.64 -0.57
CA ASN A 216 -0.04 -14.72 0.41
C ASN A 216 -0.46 -16.03 -0.28
N LYS A 217 0.18 -17.14 0.09
CA LYS A 217 -0.26 -18.50 -0.28
C LYS A 217 -1.41 -19.00 0.61
N SER A 218 -1.47 -18.52 1.86
CA SER A 218 -2.54 -18.83 2.79
C SER A 218 -2.81 -17.68 3.76
N LYS A 219 -4.03 -17.64 4.33
CA LYS A 219 -4.44 -16.65 5.33
C LYS A 219 -5.52 -17.24 6.26
N SER A 220 -5.31 -17.09 7.57
CA SER A 220 -6.38 -17.28 8.55
C SER A 220 -7.09 -15.95 8.80
N MET A 221 -8.42 -15.98 8.85
CA MET A 221 -9.29 -14.83 9.10
C MET A 221 -10.37 -15.18 10.11
N ILE A 222 -10.93 -14.18 10.78
CA ILE A 222 -12.14 -14.31 11.60
C ILE A 222 -13.34 -13.79 10.81
N ALA A 223 -14.51 -14.38 11.01
CA ALA A 223 -15.74 -13.92 10.37
C ALA A 223 -15.93 -12.39 10.54
N LYS A 224 -16.34 -11.71 9.44
CA LYS A 224 -16.42 -10.25 9.25
C LYS A 224 -15.08 -9.53 8.98
N GLU A 225 -13.92 -10.17 9.15
CA GLU A 225 -12.65 -9.54 8.79
C GLU A 225 -12.54 -9.30 7.27
N LYS A 226 -11.81 -8.23 6.93
CA LYS A 226 -11.47 -7.89 5.55
C LYS A 226 -9.96 -7.99 5.38
N PHE A 227 -9.52 -8.50 4.23
CA PHE A 227 -8.10 -8.65 3.91
C PHE A 227 -7.86 -8.31 2.44
N GLN A 228 -6.89 -7.45 2.16
CA GLN A 228 -6.50 -7.11 0.80
C GLN A 228 -5.43 -8.10 0.31
N LEU A 229 -5.76 -8.89 -0.69
CA LEU A 229 -4.85 -9.81 -1.37
C LEU A 229 -4.37 -9.14 -2.66
N TYR A 230 -3.07 -9.18 -2.92
CA TYR A 230 -2.47 -8.60 -4.13
C TYR A 230 -1.92 -9.70 -5.03
N LEU A 231 -2.04 -9.53 -6.34
CA LEU A 231 -1.26 -10.26 -7.33
C LEU A 231 -0.16 -9.32 -7.83
N TYR A 232 1.08 -9.59 -7.47
CA TYR A 232 2.23 -8.82 -7.93
C TYR A 232 2.56 -9.14 -9.39
N ASN A 233 3.03 -8.12 -10.12
CA ASN A 233 3.45 -8.23 -11.51
C ASN A 233 2.36 -8.80 -12.47
N PRO A 234 1.10 -8.31 -12.44
CA PRO A 234 0.03 -8.79 -13.31
C PRO A 234 0.15 -8.19 -14.72
N SER A 235 0.53 -9.03 -15.69
CA SER A 235 0.70 -8.59 -17.09
C SER A 235 -0.60 -8.12 -17.76
N LYS A 236 -1.76 -8.56 -17.26
CA LYS A 236 -3.10 -8.20 -17.74
C LYS A 236 -4.01 -7.87 -16.55
N SER A 237 -5.27 -7.54 -16.84
CA SER A 237 -6.30 -7.39 -15.81
C SER A 237 -6.50 -8.70 -15.04
N ILE A 238 -6.82 -8.56 -13.76
CA ILE A 238 -6.98 -9.71 -12.84
C ILE A 238 -8.47 -10.01 -12.70
N LYS A 239 -8.85 -11.27 -12.90
CA LYS A 239 -10.18 -11.77 -12.53
C LYS A 239 -10.07 -12.51 -11.21
N TRP A 240 -10.85 -12.10 -10.21
CA TRP A 240 -10.88 -12.72 -8.89
C TRP A 240 -12.08 -13.65 -8.74
N LYS A 241 -11.87 -14.84 -8.17
CA LYS A 241 -12.95 -15.76 -7.84
C LYS A 241 -12.77 -16.40 -6.46
N SER A 242 -13.88 -16.76 -5.85
CA SER A 242 -13.94 -17.61 -4.65
C SER A 242 -14.66 -18.89 -5.03
N ASN A 243 -14.13 -20.06 -4.65
CA ASN A 243 -14.84 -21.32 -4.88
C ASN A 243 -16.04 -21.51 -3.93
N HIS A 244 -16.09 -20.78 -2.80
CA HIS A 244 -17.24 -20.76 -1.87
C HIS A 244 -17.46 -19.35 -1.32
N SER A 245 -18.18 -18.50 -2.07
CA SER A 245 -18.42 -17.10 -1.74
C SER A 245 -19.25 -16.88 -0.47
N SER A 246 -19.94 -17.92 0.02
CA SER A 246 -20.65 -17.96 1.31
C SER A 246 -19.72 -18.07 2.51
N ILE A 247 -18.50 -18.63 2.34
CA ILE A 247 -17.46 -18.71 3.38
C ILE A 247 -16.60 -17.45 3.38
N ALA A 248 -16.08 -17.07 2.21
CA ALA A 248 -15.44 -15.77 1.99
C ALA A 248 -15.63 -15.31 0.54
N SER A 249 -15.99 -14.04 0.36
CA SER A 249 -16.09 -13.43 -0.97
C SER A 249 -14.86 -12.58 -1.28
N VAL A 250 -14.55 -12.40 -2.56
CA VAL A 250 -13.51 -11.49 -3.05
C VAL A 250 -14.12 -10.56 -4.09
N ASN A 251 -13.80 -9.27 -4.04
CA ASN A 251 -14.25 -8.31 -5.05
C ASN A 251 -13.26 -8.19 -6.22
N SER A 252 -13.56 -7.33 -7.20
CA SER A 252 -12.71 -7.08 -8.37
C SER A 252 -11.33 -6.49 -8.04
N SER A 253 -11.14 -5.91 -6.85
CA SER A 253 -9.85 -5.38 -6.40
C SER A 253 -9.03 -6.38 -5.57
N GLY A 254 -9.49 -7.62 -5.36
CA GLY A 254 -8.80 -8.60 -4.52
C GLY A 254 -9.05 -8.43 -3.01
N LYS A 255 -10.03 -7.61 -2.61
CA LYS A 255 -10.44 -7.44 -1.21
C LYS A 255 -11.35 -8.60 -0.80
N ILE A 256 -10.85 -9.41 0.12
CA ILE A 256 -11.52 -10.58 0.67
C ILE A 256 -12.34 -10.15 1.89
N THR A 257 -13.57 -10.65 2.00
CA THR A 257 -14.43 -10.51 3.20
C THR A 257 -14.79 -11.89 3.72
N ALA A 258 -14.37 -12.20 4.94
CA ALA A 258 -14.70 -13.44 5.62
C ALA A 258 -16.15 -13.40 6.13
N LYS A 259 -16.92 -14.48 5.92
CA LYS A 259 -18.36 -14.55 6.24
C LYS A 259 -18.68 -15.65 7.24
N LYS A 260 -18.38 -16.90 6.91
CA LYS A 260 -18.75 -18.08 7.70
C LYS A 260 -17.52 -18.93 8.02
N ASN A 261 -17.55 -19.64 9.15
CA ASN A 261 -16.53 -20.63 9.49
C ASN A 261 -16.38 -21.65 8.36
N GLY A 262 -15.13 -21.94 7.95
CA GLY A 262 -14.85 -22.87 6.88
C GLY A 262 -13.52 -22.59 6.17
N LYS A 263 -13.20 -23.41 5.17
CA LYS A 263 -12.04 -23.25 4.31
C LYS A 263 -12.49 -22.92 2.89
N VAL A 264 -11.79 -22.02 2.23
CA VAL A 264 -12.11 -21.56 0.86
C VAL A 264 -10.83 -21.19 0.13
N THR A 265 -10.80 -21.36 -1.18
CA THR A 265 -9.71 -20.91 -2.04
C THR A 265 -10.13 -19.66 -2.79
N ILE A 266 -9.34 -18.60 -2.65
CA ILE A 266 -9.45 -17.40 -3.49
C ILE A 266 -8.44 -17.53 -4.62
N THR A 267 -8.90 -17.36 -5.86
CA THR A 267 -8.05 -17.46 -7.06
C THR A 267 -8.02 -16.13 -7.80
N ALA A 268 -6.82 -15.65 -8.09
CA ALA A 268 -6.57 -14.63 -9.11
C ALA A 268 -6.28 -15.32 -10.44
N ILE A 269 -6.94 -14.88 -11.51
CA ILE A 269 -6.67 -15.33 -12.88
C ILE A 269 -6.09 -14.16 -13.65
N CYS A 270 -4.90 -14.35 -14.23
CA CYS A 270 -4.21 -13.36 -15.03
C CYS A 270 -3.59 -14.05 -16.25
N ASN A 271 -3.96 -13.60 -17.45
CA ASN A 271 -3.46 -14.16 -18.71
C ASN A 271 -3.62 -15.70 -18.80
N GLY A 272 -4.81 -16.22 -18.50
CA GLY A 272 -5.10 -17.66 -18.47
C GLY A 272 -4.52 -18.44 -17.29
N LYS A 273 -3.53 -17.90 -16.57
CA LYS A 273 -2.89 -18.55 -15.42
C LYS A 273 -3.64 -18.28 -14.12
N SER A 274 -3.77 -19.31 -13.28
CA SER A 274 -4.44 -19.24 -11.98
C SER A 274 -3.42 -19.19 -10.82
N TYR A 275 -3.67 -18.30 -9.86
CA TYR A 275 -2.89 -18.13 -8.64
C TYR A 275 -3.83 -18.24 -7.44
N SER A 276 -3.55 -19.15 -6.51
CA SER A 276 -4.50 -19.51 -5.44
C SER A 276 -3.98 -19.17 -4.04
N CYS A 277 -4.88 -18.65 -3.20
CA CYS A 277 -4.68 -18.40 -1.78
C CYS A 277 -5.66 -19.25 -0.96
N LYS A 278 -5.14 -20.10 -0.07
CA LYS A 278 -5.96 -20.90 0.86
C LYS A 278 -6.40 -20.02 2.03
N ILE A 279 -7.70 -19.80 2.19
CA ILE A 279 -8.29 -19.03 3.27
C ILE A 279 -8.97 -19.97 4.27
N THR A 280 -8.64 -19.79 5.55
CA THR A 280 -9.36 -20.44 6.67
C THR A 280 -10.09 -19.36 7.44
N VAL A 281 -11.42 -19.39 7.40
CA VAL A 281 -12.26 -18.50 8.20
C VAL A 281 -12.65 -19.24 9.48
N LYS A 282 -12.41 -18.61 10.62
CA LYS A 282 -12.85 -19.10 11.94
C LYS A 282 -14.09 -18.35 12.40
N ALA A 283 -14.98 -19.06 13.11
CA ALA A 283 -16.12 -18.44 13.77
C ALA A 283 -15.68 -17.35 14.75
N LYS A 284 -16.50 -16.30 14.88
CA LYS A 284 -16.31 -15.27 15.91
C LYS A 284 -16.70 -15.86 17.27
N THR A 285 -15.69 -16.17 18.07
CA THR A 285 -15.75 -16.61 19.48
C THR A 285 -15.11 -15.57 20.40
N ASN A 286 -15.35 -15.65 21.71
CA ASN A 286 -14.70 -14.78 22.70
C ASN A 286 -13.17 -14.79 22.53
N SER A 287 -12.55 -15.98 22.48
CA SER A 287 -11.09 -16.14 22.27
C SER A 287 -10.60 -15.55 20.94
N SER A 288 -11.38 -15.66 19.87
CA SER A 288 -11.02 -15.05 18.58
C SER A 288 -11.10 -13.53 18.62
N THR A 289 -12.10 -12.98 19.31
CA THR A 289 -12.27 -11.54 19.49
C THR A 289 -11.14 -10.98 20.35
N LEU A 290 -10.79 -11.65 21.46
CA LEU A 290 -9.63 -11.29 22.28
C LEU A 290 -8.33 -11.24 21.47
N ARG A 291 -8.08 -12.23 20.61
CA ARG A 291 -6.92 -12.23 19.70
C ARG A 291 -6.93 -11.02 18.74
N VAL A 292 -8.10 -10.61 18.24
CA VAL A 292 -8.22 -9.43 17.36
C VAL A 292 -7.95 -8.15 18.13
N ILE A 293 -8.56 -8.00 19.31
CA ILE A 293 -8.36 -6.84 20.20
C ILE A 293 -6.86 -6.71 20.52
N TYR A 294 -6.23 -7.80 20.98
CA TYR A 294 -4.81 -7.81 21.29
C TYR A 294 -3.97 -7.42 20.07
N LYS A 295 -4.21 -8.02 18.90
CA LYS A 295 -3.42 -7.72 17.70
C LYS A 295 -3.57 -6.29 17.18
N GLN A 296 -4.75 -5.68 17.34
CA GLN A 296 -5.03 -4.34 16.82
C GLN A 296 -4.64 -3.23 17.79
N TYR A 297 -4.81 -3.46 19.11
CA TYR A 297 -4.69 -2.42 20.12
C TYR A 297 -3.54 -2.62 21.09
N VAL A 298 -2.92 -3.82 21.14
CA VAL A 298 -1.81 -4.12 22.04
C VAL A 298 -0.52 -4.36 21.26
N LYS A 299 0.54 -3.64 21.64
CA LYS A 299 1.89 -3.79 21.07
C LYS A 299 2.83 -4.40 22.12
N PRO A 300 3.89 -5.11 21.69
CA PRO A 300 4.96 -5.53 22.61
C PRO A 300 5.49 -4.33 23.41
N GLY A 301 5.64 -4.49 24.72
CA GLY A 301 6.15 -3.45 25.62
C GLY A 301 5.10 -2.48 26.18
N MET A 302 3.82 -2.60 25.81
CA MET A 302 2.77 -1.78 26.43
C MET A 302 2.62 -2.09 27.93
N SER A 303 2.48 -1.03 28.73
CA SER A 303 2.15 -1.09 30.14
C SER A 303 0.72 -1.59 30.38
N ASP A 304 0.44 -2.06 31.59
CA ASP A 304 -0.91 -2.52 31.95
C ASP A 304 -1.95 -1.39 31.88
N TYR A 305 -1.53 -0.14 32.16
CA TYR A 305 -2.36 1.04 31.93
C TYR A 305 -2.77 1.16 30.46
N GLU A 306 -1.82 1.10 29.53
CA GLU A 306 -2.10 1.22 28.09
C GLU A 306 -2.98 0.09 27.57
N LYS A 307 -2.81 -1.12 28.09
CA LYS A 307 -3.66 -2.27 27.77
C LYS A 307 -5.10 -2.08 28.27
N VAL A 308 -5.28 -1.51 29.47
CA VAL A 308 -6.60 -1.16 30.02
C VAL A 308 -7.28 -0.09 29.17
N VAL A 309 -6.56 0.97 28.78
CA VAL A 309 -7.05 2.01 27.86
C VAL A 309 -7.48 1.40 26.52
N ALA A 310 -6.65 0.51 25.96
CA ALA A 310 -6.93 -0.20 24.72
C ALA A 310 -8.22 -1.03 24.80
N ALA A 311 -8.42 -1.77 25.90
CA ALA A 311 -9.60 -2.60 26.12
C ALA A 311 -10.88 -1.76 26.24
N HIS A 312 -10.82 -0.70 27.06
CA HIS A 312 -11.93 0.25 27.24
C HIS A 312 -12.32 0.90 25.91
N LYS A 313 -11.33 1.47 25.21
CA LYS A 313 -11.54 2.08 23.89
C LYS A 313 -12.16 1.14 22.89
N TRP A 314 -11.75 -0.14 22.89
CA TRP A 314 -12.35 -1.11 22.00
C TRP A 314 -13.83 -1.35 22.33
N LEU A 315 -14.17 -1.55 23.60
CA LEU A 315 -15.55 -1.82 24.03
C LEU A 315 -16.49 -0.68 23.67
N ILE A 316 -16.12 0.58 23.97
CA ILE A 316 -16.97 1.74 23.67
C ILE A 316 -17.16 1.95 22.16
N GLN A 317 -16.17 1.58 21.33
CA GLN A 317 -16.24 1.75 19.88
C GLN A 317 -16.99 0.62 19.17
N ASN A 318 -17.05 -0.58 19.77
CA ASN A 318 -17.50 -1.79 19.07
C ASN A 318 -18.73 -2.46 19.70
N VAL A 319 -19.16 -2.00 20.88
CA VAL A 319 -20.32 -2.53 21.59
C VAL A 319 -21.30 -1.38 21.82
N LYS A 320 -22.57 -1.62 21.52
CA LYS A 320 -23.67 -0.68 21.78
C LYS A 320 -24.44 -1.09 23.03
N TYR A 321 -24.93 -0.12 23.79
CA TYR A 321 -25.85 -0.40 24.88
C TYR A 321 -27.18 -0.94 24.37
N ASP A 322 -27.65 -2.01 24.98
CA ASP A 322 -28.95 -2.60 24.66
C ASP A 322 -30.08 -1.86 25.39
N LYS A 323 -30.68 -0.88 24.72
CA LYS A 323 -31.72 -0.02 25.31
C LYS A 323 -33.08 -0.70 25.47
N ARG A 324 -33.24 -1.97 25.07
CA ARG A 324 -34.53 -2.69 25.10
C ARG A 324 -35.14 -2.81 26.49
N LEU A 325 -34.31 -2.84 27.54
CA LEU A 325 -34.80 -2.80 28.91
C LEU A 325 -35.68 -1.54 29.16
N TYR A 326 -35.29 -0.40 28.59
CA TYR A 326 -36.01 0.87 28.74
C TYR A 326 -37.14 1.05 27.75
N THR A 327 -37.07 0.43 26.58
CA THR A 327 -38.09 0.60 25.54
C THR A 327 -39.16 -0.50 25.55
N THR A 328 -38.84 -1.69 26.05
CA THR A 328 -39.72 -2.88 26.00
C THR A 328 -39.83 -3.61 27.35
N GLY A 329 -39.21 -3.09 28.41
CA GLY A 329 -39.23 -3.70 29.75
C GLY A 329 -38.39 -4.97 29.89
N THR A 330 -37.81 -5.50 28.82
CA THR A 330 -37.02 -6.73 28.82
C THR A 330 -35.82 -6.63 27.89
N VAL A 331 -34.77 -7.40 28.16
CA VAL A 331 -33.59 -7.50 27.29
C VAL A 331 -33.17 -8.97 27.20
N PRO A 332 -32.70 -9.45 26.04
CA PRO A 332 -32.26 -10.84 25.92
C PRO A 332 -31.09 -11.15 26.84
N TYR A 333 -31.10 -12.36 27.43
CA TYR A 333 -30.03 -12.85 28.30
C TYR A 333 -28.62 -12.68 27.70
N VAL A 334 -28.47 -12.80 26.37
CA VAL A 334 -27.16 -12.66 25.72
C VAL A 334 -26.51 -11.30 25.94
N SER A 335 -27.31 -10.23 26.11
CA SER A 335 -26.83 -8.87 26.37
C SER A 335 -26.23 -8.72 27.77
N HIS A 336 -26.51 -9.67 28.68
CA HIS A 336 -25.93 -9.78 30.02
C HIS A 336 -24.62 -10.58 30.05
N THR A 337 -24.04 -10.91 28.90
CA THR A 337 -22.86 -11.79 28.81
C THR A 337 -21.74 -11.15 27.99
N ALA A 338 -20.50 -11.56 28.26
CA ALA A 338 -19.37 -11.20 27.41
C ALA A 338 -19.58 -11.62 25.94
N LYS A 339 -20.37 -12.68 25.69
CA LYS A 339 -20.75 -13.12 24.34
C LYS A 339 -21.61 -12.09 23.61
N GLY A 340 -22.50 -11.39 24.31
CA GLY A 340 -23.25 -10.23 23.79
C GLY A 340 -22.30 -9.20 23.19
N ALA A 341 -21.40 -8.70 24.02
CA ALA A 341 -20.38 -7.73 23.64
C ALA A 341 -19.48 -8.23 22.49
N PHE A 342 -18.80 -9.38 22.67
CA PHE A 342 -17.80 -9.83 21.71
C PHE A 342 -18.38 -10.34 20.40
N LYS A 343 -19.49 -11.08 20.43
CA LYS A 343 -20.04 -11.72 19.22
C LYS A 343 -21.03 -10.82 18.51
N TYR A 344 -21.95 -10.22 19.27
CA TYR A 344 -23.09 -9.50 18.72
C TYR A 344 -22.90 -7.97 18.73
N GLY A 345 -21.93 -7.45 19.49
CA GLY A 345 -21.67 -6.01 19.57
C GLY A 345 -22.77 -5.25 20.32
N VAL A 346 -23.48 -5.94 21.21
CA VAL A 346 -24.57 -5.36 22.02
C VAL A 346 -24.51 -5.94 23.43
N ALA A 347 -24.63 -5.08 24.44
CA ALA A 347 -24.60 -5.48 25.84
C ALA A 347 -25.34 -4.46 26.73
N VAL A 348 -25.78 -4.89 27.90
CA VAL A 348 -26.12 -3.98 29.02
C VAL A 348 -24.97 -3.94 30.02
N CYS A 349 -25.12 -3.23 31.14
CA CYS A 349 -24.03 -2.91 32.07
C CYS A 349 -23.20 -4.13 32.51
N ASP A 350 -23.84 -5.23 32.89
CA ASP A 350 -23.13 -6.45 33.29
C ASP A 350 -22.48 -7.19 32.12
N GLY A 351 -23.06 -7.13 30.93
CA GLY A 351 -22.44 -7.65 29.70
C GLY A 351 -21.16 -6.90 29.33
N TYR A 352 -21.14 -5.56 29.46
CA TYR A 352 -19.92 -4.76 29.31
C TYR A 352 -18.88 -5.13 30.36
N SER A 353 -19.29 -5.22 31.63
CA SER A 353 -18.40 -5.53 32.74
C SER A 353 -17.75 -6.92 32.62
N LYS A 354 -18.55 -7.95 32.29
CA LYS A 354 -18.07 -9.31 32.02
C LYS A 354 -17.13 -9.37 30.81
N ALA A 355 -17.42 -8.59 29.75
CA ALA A 355 -16.53 -8.50 28.60
C ALA A 355 -15.19 -7.87 28.96
N PHE A 356 -15.19 -6.77 29.72
CA PHE A 356 -13.97 -6.12 30.17
C PHE A 356 -13.13 -7.05 31.06
N MET A 357 -13.75 -7.74 32.03
CA MET A 357 -13.06 -8.77 32.83
C MET A 357 -12.40 -9.83 31.97
N THR A 358 -13.12 -10.35 30.97
CA THR A 358 -12.59 -11.38 30.06
C THR A 358 -11.34 -10.87 29.30
N ILE A 359 -11.29 -9.58 28.94
CA ILE A 359 -10.10 -8.97 28.33
C ILE A 359 -8.95 -8.88 29.35
N MET A 360 -9.24 -8.45 30.59
CA MET A 360 -8.23 -8.30 31.64
C MET A 360 -7.61 -9.63 32.04
N GLU A 361 -8.41 -10.68 32.17
CA GLU A 361 -7.94 -12.06 32.38
C GLU A 361 -6.99 -12.50 31.25
N HIS A 362 -7.34 -12.19 29.99
CA HIS A 362 -6.47 -12.50 28.84
C HIS A 362 -5.14 -11.73 28.87
N TYR A 363 -5.13 -10.53 29.46
CA TYR A 363 -3.93 -9.72 29.62
C TYR A 363 -3.15 -10.04 30.90
N ASN A 364 -3.65 -10.96 31.72
CA ASN A 364 -3.13 -11.27 33.05
C ASN A 364 -3.10 -10.05 33.98
N ILE A 365 -4.13 -9.20 33.89
CA ILE A 365 -4.31 -8.00 34.73
C ILE A 365 -5.43 -8.29 35.75
N PRO A 366 -5.19 -8.14 37.07
CA PRO A 366 -6.24 -8.38 38.06
C PRO A 366 -7.41 -7.42 37.88
N CYS A 367 -8.62 -7.97 37.78
CA CYS A 367 -9.84 -7.22 37.58
C CYS A 367 -10.99 -7.90 38.34
N MET A 368 -11.94 -7.09 38.82
CA MET A 368 -13.19 -7.57 39.42
C MET A 368 -14.37 -6.78 38.86
N MET A 369 -15.51 -7.44 38.75
CA MET A 369 -16.79 -6.80 38.49
C MET A 369 -17.41 -6.36 39.81
N VAL A 370 -18.03 -5.19 39.79
CA VAL A 370 -18.77 -4.64 40.93
C VAL A 370 -20.18 -4.32 40.46
N THR A 371 -21.17 -4.60 41.31
CA THR A 371 -22.58 -4.32 41.06
C THR A 371 -23.16 -3.48 42.19
N GLY A 372 -23.95 -2.45 41.85
CA GLY A 372 -24.65 -1.61 42.82
C GLY A 372 -25.69 -0.74 42.12
N GLY A 373 -26.88 -0.59 42.74
CA GLY A 373 -27.90 0.36 42.27
C GLY A 373 -28.39 0.10 40.85
N GLN A 374 -28.61 -1.18 40.51
CA GLN A 374 -28.99 -1.65 39.17
C GLN A 374 -27.91 -1.43 38.08
N HIS A 375 -26.67 -1.08 38.46
CA HIS A 375 -25.55 -0.88 37.55
C HIS A 375 -24.40 -1.87 37.81
N ALA A 376 -23.58 -2.10 36.79
CA ALA A 376 -22.39 -2.93 36.89
C ALA A 376 -21.18 -2.31 36.17
N TRP A 377 -20.03 -2.35 36.83
CA TRP A 377 -18.75 -1.78 36.35
C TRP A 377 -17.58 -2.68 36.75
N ASN A 378 -16.34 -2.21 36.55
CA ASN A 378 -15.13 -2.94 36.91
C ASN A 378 -14.19 -2.15 37.82
N LEU A 379 -13.44 -2.86 38.64
CA LEU A 379 -12.20 -2.37 39.24
C LEU A 379 -11.03 -3.12 38.62
N VAL A 380 -9.96 -2.41 38.28
CA VAL A 380 -8.72 -2.98 37.73
C VAL A 380 -7.53 -2.60 38.59
N LYS A 381 -6.65 -3.57 38.85
CA LYS A 381 -5.43 -3.34 39.63
C LYS A 381 -4.27 -3.02 38.69
N ILE A 382 -3.72 -1.82 38.83
CA ILE A 382 -2.49 -1.42 38.12
C ILE A 382 -1.44 -1.14 39.19
N LYS A 383 -0.34 -1.90 39.16
CA LYS A 383 0.65 -1.93 40.25
C LYS A 383 -0.04 -2.26 41.58
N ASN A 384 0.00 -1.36 42.56
CA ASN A 384 -0.55 -1.55 43.91
C ASN A 384 -1.85 -0.77 44.18
N LYS A 385 -2.51 -0.24 43.13
CA LYS A 385 -3.73 0.57 43.28
C LYS A 385 -4.88 0.00 42.44
N TRP A 386 -6.09 0.08 42.97
CA TRP A 386 -7.32 -0.23 42.26
C TRP A 386 -7.87 1.03 41.60
N TYR A 387 -8.44 0.83 40.42
CA TYR A 387 -9.00 1.90 39.60
C TYR A 387 -10.36 1.49 39.08
N HIS A 388 -11.30 2.41 39.13
CA HIS A 388 -12.62 2.26 38.54
C HIS A 388 -12.57 2.35 37.02
N VAL A 389 -13.14 1.36 36.34
CA VAL A 389 -13.37 1.38 34.90
C VAL A 389 -14.84 1.02 34.63
N ASP A 390 -15.55 1.95 34.04
CA ASP A 390 -16.89 1.77 33.50
C ASP A 390 -16.82 1.83 31.97
N CYS A 391 -17.34 0.80 31.32
CA CYS A 391 -17.36 0.68 29.87
C CYS A 391 -18.75 0.91 29.27
N THR A 392 -19.79 1.18 30.07
CA THR A 392 -21.16 1.33 29.59
C THR A 392 -21.32 2.64 28.83
N TYR A 393 -21.16 2.54 27.52
CA TYR A 393 -21.29 3.66 26.60
C TYR A 393 -22.76 3.80 26.19
N ASP A 394 -23.35 5.00 26.37
CA ASP A 394 -24.74 5.32 25.98
C ASP A 394 -25.83 4.62 26.84
N ASP A 395 -25.53 4.40 28.13
CA ASP A 395 -26.48 3.91 29.14
C ASP A 395 -27.35 5.07 29.73
N PRO A 396 -28.68 5.02 29.61
CA PRO A 396 -29.60 6.01 30.18
C PRO A 396 -29.50 6.21 31.69
N ILE A 397 -29.25 5.17 32.49
CA ILE A 397 -29.16 5.30 33.96
C ILE A 397 -27.94 6.12 34.38
N VAL A 398 -26.81 5.93 33.69
CA VAL A 398 -25.59 6.70 33.92
C VAL A 398 -25.79 8.17 33.53
N ASN A 399 -26.65 8.45 32.54
CA ASN A 399 -26.97 9.81 32.12
C ASN A 399 -27.92 10.55 33.09
N TRP A 400 -28.80 9.87 33.81
CA TRP A 400 -29.75 10.52 34.74
C TRP A 400 -29.13 11.15 35.98
N SER A 401 -27.94 10.72 36.40
CA SER A 401 -27.30 11.24 37.61
C SER A 401 -26.54 12.57 37.40
N PHE A 402 -26.38 13.07 36.16
CA PHE A 402 -25.59 14.28 35.90
C PHE A 402 -26.17 15.15 34.77
N ASN A 403 -26.89 16.21 35.16
CA ASN A 403 -27.36 17.28 34.27
C ASN A 403 -26.20 18.17 33.77
N ASN A 404 -25.38 17.69 32.83
CA ASN A 404 -24.54 18.59 32.03
C ASN A 404 -24.26 18.07 30.62
N THR A 405 -24.51 18.95 29.67
CA THR A 405 -24.71 18.75 28.23
C THR A 405 -23.44 18.48 27.43
N HIS A 406 -22.53 17.62 27.89
CA HIS A 406 -21.50 17.02 27.03
C HIS A 406 -21.52 15.50 27.20
N VAL A 407 -22.03 14.84 26.16
CA VAL A 407 -21.82 13.43 25.83
C VAL A 407 -20.37 13.03 26.18
N TYR A 408 -20.16 11.82 26.72
CA TYR A 408 -18.87 11.19 27.11
C TYR A 408 -18.46 11.28 28.60
N LYS A 409 -19.03 10.46 29.49
CA LYS A 409 -18.32 10.01 30.70
C LYS A 409 -18.60 8.55 31.05
N THR A 410 -18.05 7.63 30.29
CA THR A 410 -17.58 6.36 30.88
C THR A 410 -16.52 6.68 31.94
N TYR A 411 -16.66 6.21 33.18
CA TYR A 411 -15.64 6.43 34.21
C TYR A 411 -14.37 5.66 33.87
N PHE A 412 -13.29 6.37 33.56
CA PHE A 412 -12.03 5.73 33.19
C PHE A 412 -10.94 6.09 34.19
N LEU A 413 -10.49 5.06 34.93
CA LEU A 413 -9.39 5.08 35.89
C LEU A 413 -9.49 6.15 36.99
N LYS A 414 -10.65 6.22 37.64
CA LYS A 414 -10.81 6.99 38.89
C LYS A 414 -10.31 6.18 40.09
N THR A 415 -9.69 6.85 41.06
CA THR A 415 -9.16 6.21 42.27
C THR A 415 -10.27 5.91 43.28
N ASP A 416 -10.02 4.97 44.19
CA ASP A 416 -10.95 4.63 45.27
C ASP A 416 -11.37 5.85 46.13
N ALA A 417 -10.46 6.82 46.32
CA ALA A 417 -10.72 8.06 47.05
C ALA A 417 -11.68 9.00 46.29
N TYR A 418 -11.66 9.00 44.96
CA TYR A 418 -12.62 9.73 44.14
C TYR A 418 -14.03 9.09 44.24
N MET A 419 -14.09 7.75 44.23
CA MET A 419 -15.36 7.01 44.33
C MET A 419 -16.07 7.21 45.67
N ALA A 420 -15.32 7.35 46.77
CA ALA A 420 -15.88 7.57 48.10
C ALA A 420 -16.55 8.93 48.31
N LYS A 421 -16.34 9.90 47.41
CA LYS A 421 -16.95 11.25 47.50
C LYS A 421 -18.28 11.35 46.77
N ASP A 422 -18.40 10.71 45.61
CA ASP A 422 -19.53 10.89 44.69
C ASP A 422 -20.56 9.74 44.73
N HIS A 423 -20.28 8.65 45.47
CA HIS A 423 -21.18 7.49 45.55
C HIS A 423 -21.32 6.95 46.98
N THR A 424 -22.57 6.71 47.41
CA THR A 424 -22.95 6.29 48.78
C THR A 424 -22.76 4.79 49.08
N TRP A 425 -22.02 4.04 48.26
CA TRP A 425 -21.94 2.58 48.38
C TRP A 425 -21.10 2.11 49.57
N LEU A 426 -21.57 1.02 50.22
CA LEU A 426 -21.02 0.39 51.41
C LEU A 426 -19.50 0.16 51.32
N LYS A 427 -18.75 0.99 52.06
CA LYS A 427 -17.33 0.84 52.45
C LYS A 427 -16.95 -0.56 52.98
N LYS A 428 -17.94 -1.42 53.27
CA LYS A 428 -17.81 -2.79 53.79
C LYS A 428 -17.28 -3.81 52.77
N TYR A 429 -17.52 -3.59 51.47
CA TYR A 429 -17.14 -4.54 50.41
C TYR A 429 -15.91 -4.13 49.60
N PHE A 430 -15.38 -2.92 49.82
CA PHE A 430 -14.04 -2.59 49.36
C PHE A 430 -13.04 -3.26 50.31
N PRO A 431 -12.18 -4.17 49.83
CA PRO A 431 -11.07 -4.60 50.64
C PRO A 431 -10.24 -3.34 50.92
N LYS A 432 -10.27 -2.87 52.18
CA LYS A 432 -9.19 -2.01 52.68
C LYS A 432 -7.91 -2.77 52.31
N ALA A 433 -7.06 -2.14 51.50
CA ALA A 433 -5.77 -2.72 51.14
C ALA A 433 -4.89 -2.81 52.39
N LYS A 434 -5.17 -3.82 53.23
CA LYS A 434 -4.28 -4.43 54.18
C LYS A 434 -4.41 -5.93 53.90
N SER A 435 -3.33 -6.49 53.37
CA SER A 435 -3.16 -7.92 53.24
C SER A 435 -3.40 -8.58 54.60
N THR A 436 -4.56 -9.22 54.80
CA THR A 436 -4.80 -10.35 55.73
C THR A 436 -6.31 -10.55 55.99
N SER A 437 -7.11 -10.81 54.95
CA SER A 437 -8.40 -11.55 55.07
C SER A 437 -9.08 -11.61 53.70
N VAL A 438 -8.68 -12.58 52.88
CA VAL A 438 -9.52 -13.07 51.80
C VAL A 438 -10.38 -14.18 52.37
N ASP A 439 -11.68 -14.13 52.10
CA ASP A 439 -12.65 -15.16 52.42
C ASP A 439 -12.14 -16.53 51.91
N LYS A 440 -12.05 -17.52 52.81
CA LYS A 440 -11.46 -18.84 52.53
C LYS A 440 -12.22 -19.59 51.43
N ASN A 441 -13.43 -19.16 51.07
CA ASN A 441 -14.26 -19.84 50.08
C ASN A 441 -13.89 -19.55 48.61
N TYR A 442 -12.93 -18.66 48.32
CA TYR A 442 -12.52 -18.33 46.95
C TYR A 442 -11.07 -18.70 46.61
N ARG A 443 -10.44 -19.59 47.39
CA ARG A 443 -9.22 -20.29 46.94
C ARG A 443 -9.61 -21.65 46.35
N THR A 444 -9.47 -21.73 45.03
CA THR A 444 -9.52 -22.91 44.15
C THR A 444 -10.87 -23.60 43.93
N LYS A 445 -11.56 -23.22 42.83
CA LYS A 445 -11.67 -24.06 41.63
C LYS A 445 -11.88 -23.20 40.39
#